data_AF-A0AAX6LGW1-F1
#
_entry.id   AF-A0AAX6LGW1-F1
#
_cell.length_a   1.000
_cell.length_b   1.000
_cell.length_c   1.000
_cell.angle_alpha   90.00
_cell.angle_beta   90.00
_cell.angle_gamma   90.00
#
_symmetry.space_group_name_H-M   'P 1'
#
loop_
_entity.id
_entity.type
_entity.pdbx_description
1 polymer ?
#
loop_
_entity_poly.entity_id
_entity_poly.type
_entity_poly.pdbx_seq_one_letter_code
_entity_poly.pdbx_strand_id
1 'polypeptide(L)' 'MTVQQAINILSMQFPISWEKIANKPELVTSDDLDQRLSLIGQLTSPDGTVWEPAIDNDGKVTWQKKEAVE' A
#
# COMPACT_ATOMS: atom_id res chain seq x y z
N MET A 1 7.79 0.60 11.91
CA MET A 1 8.99 0.74 11.06
C MET A 1 8.52 0.83 9.62
N THR A 2 8.99 1.81 8.86
CA THR A 2 8.67 1.92 7.43
C THR A 2 9.57 1.01 6.60
N VAL A 3 9.09 0.58 5.42
CA VAL A 3 9.90 -0.21 4.47
C VAL A 3 11.22 0.50 4.15
N GLN A 4 11.20 1.82 4.04
CA GLN A 4 12.39 2.66 3.83
C GLN A 4 13.42 2.54 4.97
N GLN A 5 12.97 2.51 6.22
CA GLN A 5 13.86 2.34 7.38
C GLN A 5 14.51 0.95 7.36
N ALA A 6 13.74 -0.09 7.04
CA ALA A 6 14.27 -1.45 6.91
C ALA A 6 15.33 -1.54 5.79
N ILE A 7 15.08 -0.93 4.64
CA ILE A 7 16.03 -0.86 3.52
C ILE A 7 17.33 -0.16 3.91
N ASN A 8 17.24 0.96 4.66
CA ASN A 8 18.42 1.67 5.14
C ASN A 8 19.24 0.83 6.11
N ILE A 9 18.61 0.15 7.07
CA ILE A 9 19.31 -0.73 8.02
C ILE A 9 20.02 -1.88 7.28
N LEU A 10 19.33 -2.52 6.34
CA LEU A 10 19.91 -3.60 5.53
C LEU A 10 21.10 -3.13 4.69
N SER A 11 21.02 -1.92 4.13
CA SER A 11 22.11 -1.32 3.32
C SER A 11 23.35 -0.96 4.17
N MET A 12 23.18 -0.76 5.48
CA MET A 12 24.30 -0.55 6.41
C MET A 12 24.93 -1.87 6.87
N GLN A 13 24.14 -2.93 6.98
CA GLN A 13 24.57 -4.23 7.52
C GLN A 13 25.13 -5.18 6.46
N PHE A 14 24.68 -5.04 5.21
CA PHE A 14 25.14 -5.83 4.07
C PHE A 14 25.68 -4.89 2.99
N PRO A 15 26.69 -5.30 2.20
CA PRO A 15 27.20 -4.53 1.06
C PRO A 15 26.23 -4.56 -0.14
N ILE A 16 24.92 -4.58 0.13
CA ILE A 16 23.85 -4.63 -0.86
C ILE A 16 23.19 -3.26 -0.80
N SER A 17 23.34 -2.47 -1.86
CA SER A 17 22.62 -1.19 -2.00
C SER A 17 21.33 -1.43 -2.77
N TRP A 18 20.20 -0.98 -2.21
CA TRP A 18 18.91 -0.95 -2.90
C TRP A 18 18.99 -0.24 -4.25
N GLU A 19 19.87 0.75 -4.39
CA GLU A 19 20.10 1.45 -5.65
C GLU A 19 20.60 0.54 -6.76
N LYS A 20 21.37 -0.50 -6.40
CA LYS A 20 22.07 -1.41 -7.32
C LYS A 20 21.29 -2.69 -7.63
N ILE A 21 20.10 -2.89 -7.06
CA ILE A 21 19.25 -4.06 -7.34
C ILE A 21 18.54 -3.87 -8.67
N ALA A 22 18.82 -4.74 -9.65
CA ALA A 22 18.10 -4.79 -10.91
C ALA A 22 16.66 -5.27 -10.69
N ASN A 23 15.70 -4.74 -11.47
CA ASN A 23 14.27 -5.06 -11.39
C ASN A 23 13.62 -4.82 -10.01
N LYS A 24 14.16 -3.91 -9.20
CA LYS A 24 13.53 -3.55 -7.93
C LYS A 24 12.16 -2.89 -8.16
N PRO A 25 11.15 -3.20 -7.33
CA PRO A 25 9.86 -2.51 -7.39
C PRO A 25 10.02 -1.04 -6.99
N GLU A 26 9.14 -0.19 -7.53
CA GLU A 26 9.00 1.18 -7.08
C GLU A 26 8.44 1.18 -5.64
N LEU A 27 9.09 1.95 -4.76
CA LEU A 27 8.58 2.15 -3.41
C LEU A 27 7.58 3.29 -3.46
N VAL A 28 6.32 3.01 -3.12
CA VAL A 28 5.26 4.01 -3.03
C VAL A 28 5.03 4.41 -1.58
N THR A 29 4.72 5.68 -1.35
CA THR A 29 4.30 6.15 -0.03
C THR A 29 2.86 5.74 0.24
N SER A 30 2.43 5.81 1.51
CA SER A 30 1.02 5.62 1.86
C SER A 30 0.13 6.64 1.13
N ASP A 31 0.57 7.90 1.00
CA ASP A 31 -0.19 8.93 0.28
C ASP A 31 -0.35 8.61 -1.22
N ASP A 32 0.72 8.15 -1.89
CA ASP A 32 0.65 7.71 -3.29
C ASP A 32 -0.31 6.53 -3.47
N LEU A 33 -0.31 5.61 -2.50
CA LEU A 33 -1.18 4.45 -2.48
C LEU A 33 -2.64 4.86 -2.31
N ASP A 34 -2.91 5.73 -1.33
CA ASP A 34 -4.25 6.25 -1.04
C ASP A 34 -4.81 7.04 -2.23
N GLN A 35 -3.97 7.85 -2.89
CA GLN A 35 -4.37 8.56 -4.10
C GLN A 35 -4.75 7.59 -5.22
N ARG A 36 -3.96 6.52 -5.44
CA ARG A 36 -4.28 5.49 -6.43
C ARG A 36 -5.56 4.73 -6.08
N LEU A 37 -5.77 4.37 -4.82
CA LEU A 37 -6.98 3.71 -4.33
C LEU A 37 -8.22 4.62 -4.50
N SER A 38 -8.07 5.93 -4.28
CA SER A 38 -9.16 6.89 -4.45
C SER A 38 -9.71 6.96 -5.88
N LEU A 39 -8.87 6.71 -6.89
CA LEU A 39 -9.27 6.67 -8.30
C LEU A 39 -10.15 5.45 -8.64
N ILE A 40 -10.03 4.37 -7.88
CA ILE A 40 -10.87 3.17 -8.04
C ILE A 40 -12.30 3.45 -7.54
N GLY A 41 -12.45 4.39 -6.60
CA GLY A 41 -13.73 4.78 -6.03
C GLY A 41 -14.27 3.79 -4.98
N GLN A 42 -15.54 3.94 -4.63
CA GLN A 42 -16.22 3.12 -3.61
C GLN A 42 -17.26 2.20 -4.25
N LEU A 43 -17.53 1.06 -3.64
CA LEU A 43 -18.66 0.20 -3.98
C LEU A 43 -19.76 0.34 -2.94
N THR A 44 -21.00 0.41 -3.40
CA THR A 44 -22.18 0.38 -2.53
C THR A 44 -22.96 -0.90 -2.81
N SER A 45 -23.11 -1.74 -1.81
CA SER A 45 -23.93 -2.95 -1.93
C SER A 45 -25.43 -2.61 -1.83
N PRO A 46 -26.32 -3.51 -2.29
CA PRO A 46 -27.76 -3.24 -2.31
C PRO A 46 -28.40 -2.97 -0.94
N ASP A 47 -27.75 -3.42 0.14
CA ASP A 47 -28.11 -3.17 1.54
C ASP A 47 -27.70 -1.76 2.03
N GLY A 48 -27.07 -0.95 1.17
CA GLY A 48 -26.57 0.38 1.48
C GLY A 48 -25.17 0.39 2.13
N THR A 49 -24.54 -0.76 2.33
CA THR A 49 -23.18 -0.81 2.88
C THR A 49 -22.17 -0.27 1.87
N VAL A 50 -21.29 0.62 2.33
CA VAL A 50 -20.20 1.20 1.53
C VAL A 50 -18.89 0.43 1.76
N TRP A 51 -18.16 0.18 0.68
CA TRP A 51 -16.89 -0.53 0.67
C TRP A 51 -15.81 0.31 0.01
N GLU A 52 -14.65 0.38 0.65
CA GLU A 52 -13.47 1.07 0.16
C GLU A 52 -12.40 0.06 -0.29
N PRO A 53 -11.68 0.34 -1.39
CA PRO A 53 -10.60 -0.51 -1.85
C PRO A 53 -9.39 -0.34 -0.93
N ALA A 54 -8.81 -1.45 -0.52
CA ALA A 54 -7.55 -1.53 0.19
C ALA A 54 -6.61 -2.48 -0.56
N ILE A 55 -5.31 -2.38 -0.34
CA ILE A 55 -4.32 -3.26 -0.94
C ILE A 55 -3.48 -3.92 0.15
N ASP A 56 -3.31 -5.23 0.05
CA ASP A 56 -2.49 -5.99 1.00
C ASP A 56 -1.00 -5.97 0.62
N ASN A 57 -0.17 -6.59 1.46
CA ASN A 57 1.28 -6.66 1.25
C ASN A 57 1.68 -7.50 0.03
N ASP A 58 0.77 -8.29 -0.53
CA ASP A 58 0.96 -9.08 -1.75
C ASP A 58 0.52 -8.30 -3.01
N GLY A 59 0.04 -7.06 -2.85
CA GLY A 59 -0.43 -6.23 -3.94
C GLY A 59 -1.84 -6.57 -4.42
N LYS A 60 -2.60 -7.36 -3.66
CA LYS A 60 -3.96 -7.74 -4.00
C LYS A 60 -4.95 -6.71 -3.48
N VAL A 61 -5.82 -6.23 -4.37
CA VAL A 61 -6.92 -5.33 -3.98
C VAL A 61 -7.99 -6.14 -3.26
N THR A 62 -8.35 -5.68 -2.06
CA THR A 62 -9.43 -6.19 -1.23
C THR A 62 -10.43 -5.07 -0.97
N TRP A 63 -11.69 -5.43 -0.70
CA TRP A 63 -12.72 -4.45 -0.36
C TRP A 63 -12.97 -4.52 1.13
N GLN A 64 -12.83 -3.38 1.81
CA GLN A 64 -13.08 -3.27 3.24
C GLN A 64 -14.35 -2.48 3.48
N LYS A 65 -15.18 -2.99 4.40
CA LYS A 65 -16.40 -2.31 4.78
C LYS A 65 -16.02 -1.00 5.45
N LYS A 66 -16.56 0.10 4.96
CA LYS A 66 -16.40 1.40 5.61
C LYS A 66 -17.21 1.37 6.89
N GLU A 67 -16.54 1.18 8.03
CA GLU A 67 -17.18 1.37 9.33
C GLU A 67 -17.57 2.85 9.43
N ALA A 68 -18.83 3.10 9.81
CA ALA A 68 -19.27 4.46 10.04
C ALA A 68 -18.42 5.02 11.18
N VAL A 69 -17.62 6.04 10.88
CA VAL A 69 -16.99 6.85 11.92
C VAL A 69 -18.14 7.58 12.60
N GLU A 70 -18.49 7.13 13.81
CA GLU A 70 -19.45 7.78 14.71
C GLU A 70 -18.89 9.12 15.21
#